data_AF-X1K0A8-F1
#
_entry.id   AF-X1K0A8-F1
#
_cell.length_a   1.000
_cell.length_b   1.000
_cell.length_c   1.000
_cell.angle_alpha   90.00
_cell.angle_beta   90.00
_cell.angle_gamma   90.00
#
_symmetry.space_group_name_H-M   'P 1'
#
loop_
_entity.id
_entity.type
_entity.pdbx_description
1 polymer ?
#
loop_
_entity_poly.entity_id
_entity_poly.type
_entity_poly.pdbx_seq_one_letter_code
_entity_poly.pdbx_strand_id
1 'polypeptide(L)' 'WIDDRDEVPMDRGGVEGNGAIITLGNIYLQEDGSVQVAASIYIANMAAGGMTYIVERVDGVWQVVGDTGPRWMS' A
#
# COMPACT_ATOMS: atom_id res chain seq x y z
N TRP A 1 -4.40 1.59 11.67
CA TRP A 1 -3.32 0.61 11.48
C TRP A 1 -3.62 -0.58 12.36
N ILE A 2 -3.43 -1.76 11.82
CA ILE A 2 -3.52 -3.05 12.50
C ILE A 2 -2.22 -3.78 12.18
N ASP A 3 -1.79 -4.66 13.07
CA ASP A 3 -0.48 -5.32 12.92
C ASP A 3 -0.57 -6.54 11.99
N ASP A 4 -1.73 -7.21 11.97
CA ASP A 4 -1.98 -8.40 11.17
C ASP A 4 -3.31 -8.34 10.42
N ARG A 5 -3.38 -9.04 9.28
CA ARG A 5 -4.59 -9.18 8.47
C ARG A 5 -5.71 -9.90 9.22
N ASP A 6 -5.39 -10.83 10.10
CA ASP A 6 -6.36 -11.63 10.85
C ASP A 6 -7.14 -10.78 11.89
N GLU A 7 -6.69 -9.55 12.16
CA GLU A 7 -7.40 -8.56 12.97
C GLU A 7 -8.49 -7.80 12.19
N VAL A 8 -8.54 -7.95 10.86
CA VAL A 8 -9.57 -7.32 10.02
C VAL A 8 -10.90 -8.05 10.22
N PRO A 9 -11.99 -7.35 10.57
CA PRO A 9 -13.32 -7.95 10.56
C PRO A 9 -13.70 -8.40 9.14
N MET A 10 -13.94 -9.71 8.98
CA MET A 10 -14.30 -10.33 7.71
C MET A 10 -15.76 -10.81 7.71
N ASP A 11 -16.47 -10.61 6.60
CA ASP A 11 -17.79 -11.18 6.33
C ASP A 11 -17.79 -11.86 4.95
N ARG A 12 -18.22 -13.13 4.90
CA ARG A 12 -18.34 -13.94 3.65
C ARG A 12 -17.13 -13.87 2.71
N GLY A 13 -15.92 -13.79 3.27
CA GLY A 13 -14.67 -13.76 2.51
C GLY A 13 -14.21 -12.36 2.05
N GLY A 14 -14.96 -11.31 2.39
CA GLY A 14 -14.55 -9.92 2.22
C GLY A 14 -14.42 -9.18 3.54
N VAL A 15 -13.90 -7.96 3.49
CA VAL A 15 -13.85 -7.07 4.65
C VAL A 15 -15.27 -6.58 4.96
N GLU A 16 -15.66 -6.61 6.23
CA GLU A 16 -16.97 -6.13 6.68
C GLU A 16 -17.23 -4.69 6.19
N GLY A 17 -18.48 -4.41 5.79
CA GLY A 17 -18.86 -3.08 5.30
C GLY A 17 -18.35 -2.73 3.89
N ASN A 18 -18.02 -3.74 3.07
CA ASN A 18 -17.43 -3.57 1.74
C ASN A 18 -16.06 -2.85 1.77
N GLY A 19 -15.27 -3.15 2.80
CA GLY A 19 -13.94 -2.55 2.96
C GLY A 19 -12.88 -3.13 2.02
N ALA A 20 -11.69 -2.53 2.09
CA ALA A 20 -10.48 -3.02 1.44
C ALA A 20 -9.34 -3.03 2.46
N ILE A 21 -8.37 -3.93 2.25
CA ILE A 21 -7.13 -3.96 3.02
C ILE A 21 -6.07 -3.23 2.22
N ILE A 22 -5.45 -2.22 2.83
CA ILE A 22 -4.28 -1.53 2.28
C ILE A 22 -3.07 -1.98 3.09
N THR A 23 -2.04 -2.48 2.42
CA THR A 23 -0.80 -2.89 3.05
C THR A 23 0.33 -1.99 2.56
N LEU A 24 1.11 -1.46 3.50
CA LEU A 24 2.41 -0.84 3.19
C LEU A 24 3.50 -1.85 3.54
N GLY A 25 4.39 -2.07 2.57
CA GLY A 25 5.60 -2.85 2.77
C GLY A 25 6.72 -2.03 3.40
N ASN A 26 7.92 -2.59 3.34
CA ASN A 26 9.11 -1.95 3.89
C ASN A 26 9.38 -0.59 3.25
N ILE A 27 9.94 0.31 4.06
CA ILE A 27 10.40 1.64 3.67
C ILE A 27 11.87 1.54 3.28
N TYR A 28 12.21 1.91 2.04
CA TYR A 28 13.58 1.89 1.54
C TYR A 28 14.06 3.30 1.21
N LEU A 29 14.98 3.81 2.02
CA LEU A 29 15.69 5.07 1.76
C LEU A 29 16.64 4.90 0.57
N GLN A 30 16.65 5.89 -0.32
CA GLN A 30 17.54 5.94 -1.48
C GLN A 30 18.69 6.93 -1.23
N GLU A 31 19.75 6.83 -2.04
CA GLU A 31 20.94 7.70 -1.93
C GLU A 31 20.64 9.17 -2.22
N ASP A 32 19.63 9.44 -3.06
CA ASP A 32 19.18 10.80 -3.41
C ASP A 32 18.24 11.43 -2.37
N GLY A 33 17.96 10.71 -1.27
CA GLY A 33 17.05 11.16 -0.21
C GLY A 33 15.58 10.88 -0.47
N SER A 34 15.22 10.33 -1.63
CA SER A 34 13.88 9.80 -1.87
C SER A 34 13.64 8.52 -1.08
N VAL A 35 12.36 8.16 -0.92
CA VAL A 35 11.94 6.96 -0.19
C VAL A 35 11.06 6.11 -1.09
N GLN A 36 11.35 4.82 -1.19
CA GLN A 36 10.49 3.87 -1.87
C GLN A 36 9.63 3.12 -0.86
N VAL A 37 8.32 3.08 -1.10
CA VAL A 37 7.34 2.38 -0.27
C VAL A 37 6.50 1.47 -1.15
N ALA A 38 6.62 0.15 -0.94
CA ALA A 38 5.72 -0.80 -1.59
C ALA A 38 4.32 -0.67 -0.98
N ALA A 39 3.29 -0.72 -1.81
CA ALA A 39 1.91 -0.68 -1.35
C ALA A 39 1.04 -1.63 -2.17
N SER A 40 0.07 -2.25 -1.51
CA SER A 40 -0.93 -3.08 -2.16
C SER A 40 -2.32 -2.83 -1.60
N ILE A 41 -3.32 -3.15 -2.41
CA ILE A 41 -4.73 -3.15 -2.06
C ILE A 41 -5.31 -4.53 -2.33
N TYR A 42 -6.12 -5.01 -1.40
CA TYR A 42 -6.87 -6.26 -1.53
C TYR A 42 -8.35 -6.01 -1.24
N ILE A 43 -9.19 -6.36 -2.21
CA ILE A 43 -10.64 -6.22 -2.13
C ILE A 43 -11.28 -7.60 -2.31
N ALA A 44 -11.21 -8.42 -1.27
CA ALA A 44 -11.84 -9.73 -1.22
C ALA A 44 -11.59 -10.56 -2.50
N ASN A 45 -12.66 -11.14 -3.06
CA ASN A 45 -12.67 -11.84 -4.34
C ASN A 45 -12.88 -10.93 -5.56
N MET A 46 -12.86 -9.60 -5.40
CA MET A 46 -13.18 -8.65 -6.46
C MET A 46 -11.94 -8.16 -7.21
N ALA A 47 -10.90 -7.75 -6.48
CA ALA A 47 -9.68 -7.22 -7.09
C ALA A 47 -8.51 -7.24 -6.10
N ALA A 48 -7.31 -7.31 -6.64
CA ALA A 48 -6.09 -6.98 -5.92
C ALA A 48 -5.12 -6.22 -6.82
N GLY A 49 -4.31 -5.34 -6.23
CA GLY A 49 -3.30 -4.61 -6.98
C GLY A 49 -2.17 -4.11 -6.11
N GLY A 50 -1.07 -3.69 -6.73
CA GLY A 50 0.05 -3.11 -6.01
C GLY A 50 1.12 -2.49 -6.89
N MET A 51 1.91 -1.62 -6.27
CA MET A 51 3.02 -0.89 -6.88
C MET A 51 3.96 -0.32 -5.81
N THR A 52 5.13 0.14 -6.23
CA THR A 52 6.07 0.85 -5.36
C THR A 52 6.02 2.34 -5.64
N TYR A 53 5.74 3.14 -4.62
CA TYR A 53 5.70 4.59 -4.71
C TYR A 53 7.07 5.20 -4.36
N ILE A 54 7.43 6.27 -5.05
CA ILE A 54 8.52 7.17 -4.66
C ILE A 54 7.92 8.32 -3.87
N VAL A 55 8.43 8.53 -2.67
CA VAL A 55 7.96 9.52 -1.71
C VAL A 55 9.11 10.47 -1.38
N GLU A 56 8.83 11.76 -1.43
CA GLU A 56 9.77 12.82 -1.08
C GLU A 56 9.18 13.73 -0.02
N ARG A 57 10.03 14.46 0.69
CA ARG A 57 9.59 15.45 1.68
C ARG A 57 9.56 16.84 1.05
N VAL A 58 8.36 17.29 0.69
CA VAL A 58 8.10 18.59 0.08
C VAL A 58 7.42 19.48 1.11
N ASP A 59 8.02 20.64 1.40
CA ASP A 59 7.54 21.60 2.41
C ASP A 59 7.28 20.98 3.79
N GLY A 60 8.15 20.03 4.18
CA GLY A 60 8.06 19.34 5.46
C GLY A 60 7.06 18.19 5.52
N VAL A 61 6.32 17.93 4.43
CA VAL A 61 5.31 16.87 4.32
C VAL A 61 5.77 15.78 3.34
N TRP A 62 5.55 14.52 3.68
CA TRP A 62 5.80 13.40 2.77
C TRP A 62 4.74 13.35 1.67
N GLN A 63 5.17 13.37 0.42
CA GLN A 63 4.31 13.35 -0.75
C GLN A 63 4.76 12.26 -1.71
N VAL A 64 3.81 11.54 -2.29
CA VAL A 64 4.08 10.64 -3.41
C VAL A 64 4.39 11.50 -4.63
N VAL A 65 5.60 11.39 -5.16
CA VAL A 65 6.08 12.16 -6.32
C VAL A 65 6.19 11.32 -7.59
N GLY A 66 6.11 10.00 -7.44
CA GLY A 66 6.18 9.07 -8.55
C GLY A 66 6.01 7.62 -8.11
N ASP A 67 6.36 6.72 -9.03
CA ASP A 67 6.35 5.29 -8.81
C ASP A 67 7.48 4.61 -9.57
N THR A 68 7.81 3.39 -9.16
CA THR A 68 8.89 2.61 -9.77
C THR A 68 8.57 1.12 -9.75
N GLY A 69 9.29 0.39 -10.60
CA GLY A 69 9.22 -1.05 -10.67
C GLY A 69 7.90 -1.58 -11.23
N PRO A 70 7.64 -2.89 -11.04
CA PRO A 70 6.46 -3.53 -11.58
C PRO A 70 5.19 -3.09 -10.86
N ARG A 71 4.16 -2.82 -11.65
CA ARG A 71 2.78 -2.67 -11.18
C ARG A 71 2.01 -3.94 -11.52
N TRP A 72 1.10 -4.34 -10.67
CA TRP A 72 0.27 -5.52 -10.90
C TRP A 72 -1.19 -5.26 -10.54
N MET A 73 -2.07 -5.95 -11.25
CA MET A 73 -3.52 -5.97 -11.04
C MET A 73 -4.02 -7.39 -11.32
N SER A 74 -4.89 -7.89 -10.46
CA SER A 74 -5.51 -9.21 -10.53
C SER A 74 -6.99 -9.17 -10.18
#